data_AF-A0A085YXU7-F1
#
_entry.id   AF-A0A085YXU7-F1
#
_cell.length_a   1.000
_cell.length_b   1.000
_cell.length_c   1.000
_cell.angle_alpha   90.00
_cell.angle_beta   90.00
_cell.angle_gamma   90.00
#
_symmetry.space_group_name_H-M   'P 1'
#
loop_
_entity.id
_entity.type
_entity.pdbx_description
1 polymer ?
#
loop_
_entity_poly.entity_id
_entity_poly.type
_entity_poly.pdbx_seq_one_letter_code
_entity_poly.pdbx_strand_id
1 'polypeptide(L)'
;MPFDKSILTEKLKNRDHDFWIPQKKIVETVFNKDEIILKLIRIWKSEIPDIISFIISAMAVSGSDDFDIQNSEIILTDQPSMMQKIADFENRWKLSLEIETYLDKIQYVYETDADPGRQSYDSEISYIIETSDSFIYFFTHHFYY
;
A
#
# COMPACT_ATOMS: atom_id res chain seq x y z
N MET A 1 12.49 0.40 10.73
CA MET A 1 13.01 1.74 11.11
C MET A 1 11.87 2.72 10.91
N PRO A 2 11.64 3.74 11.76
CA PRO A 2 10.56 4.70 11.50
C PRO A 2 10.74 5.32 10.12
N PHE A 3 9.63 5.48 9.39
CA PHE A 3 9.62 6.06 8.05
C PHE A 3 10.16 7.50 8.11
N ASP A 4 11.04 7.85 7.18
CA ASP A 4 11.66 9.18 7.10
C ASP A 4 11.28 9.88 5.79
N LYS A 5 10.43 10.91 5.92
CA LYS A 5 9.93 11.69 4.78
C LYS A 5 11.03 12.47 4.04
N SER A 6 12.13 12.81 4.72
CA SER A 6 13.26 13.50 4.07
C SER A 6 13.97 12.58 3.08
N ILE A 7 14.15 11.30 3.45
CA ILE A 7 14.76 10.27 2.60
C ILE A 7 13.85 9.97 1.40
N LEU A 8 12.53 9.89 1.61
CA LEU A 8 11.56 9.76 0.52
C LEU A 8 11.72 10.87 -0.52
N THR A 9 11.76 12.12 -0.05
CA THR A 9 11.87 13.30 -0.92
C THR A 9 13.15 13.30 -1.75
N GLU A 10 14.29 12.91 -1.16
CA GLU A 10 15.55 12.82 -1.90
C GLU A 10 15.55 11.68 -2.93
N LYS A 11 14.94 10.54 -2.60
CA LYS A 11 14.85 9.41 -3.54
C LYS A 11 13.94 9.70 -4.73
N LEU A 12 12.81 10.38 -4.51
CA LEU A 12 11.89 10.79 -5.58
C LEU A 12 12.57 11.62 -6.66
N LYS A 13 13.56 12.47 -6.31
CA LYS A 13 14.34 13.24 -7.30
C LYS A 13 15.10 12.37 -8.30
N ASN A 14 15.35 11.10 -7.96
CA ASN A 14 16.06 10.13 -8.77
C ASN A 14 15.16 8.95 -9.17
N ARG A 15 13.83 9.14 -9.21
CA ARG A 15 12.83 8.09 -9.48
C ARG A 15 13.06 7.32 -10.78
N ASP A 16 13.67 7.94 -11.78
CA ASP A 16 14.03 7.25 -13.04
C ASP A 16 14.96 6.03 -12.81
N HIS A 17 15.60 5.95 -11.63
CA HIS A 17 16.53 4.90 -11.24
C HIS A 17 15.90 3.96 -10.19
N ASP A 18 14.63 4.15 -9.84
CA ASP A 18 13.93 3.30 -8.88
C ASP A 18 13.61 1.92 -9.45
N PHE A 19 13.30 1.01 -8.52
CA PHE A 19 13.06 -0.39 -8.81
C PHE A 19 11.78 -0.58 -9.63
N TRP A 20 11.88 -1.33 -10.74
CA TRP A 20 10.71 -1.66 -11.53
C TRP A 20 9.95 -2.86 -10.94
N ILE A 21 8.68 -2.66 -10.60
CA ILE A 21 7.76 -3.72 -10.18
C ILE A 21 7.10 -4.33 -11.43
N PRO A 22 7.40 -5.59 -11.79
CA PRO A 22 6.79 -6.23 -12.95
C PRO A 22 5.35 -6.64 -12.65
N GLN A 23 4.46 -6.54 -13.64
CA GLN A 23 3.02 -6.84 -13.52
C GLN A 23 2.71 -8.18 -12.83
N LYS A 24 3.53 -9.20 -13.06
CA LYS A 24 3.39 -10.53 -12.45
C LYS A 24 3.49 -10.56 -10.91
N LYS A 25 3.97 -9.46 -10.30
CA LYS A 25 4.07 -9.28 -8.83
C LYS A 25 2.85 -8.58 -8.24
N ILE A 26 1.91 -8.15 -9.10
CA ILE A 26 0.69 -7.46 -8.74
C ILE A 26 -0.45 -8.46 -8.80
N VAL A 27 -1.11 -8.66 -7.67
CA VAL A 27 -2.38 -9.37 -7.56
C VAL A 27 -3.49 -8.33 -7.57
N GLU A 28 -4.47 -8.52 -8.44
CA GLU A 28 -5.65 -7.67 -8.52
C GLU A 28 -6.89 -8.56 -8.35
N THR A 29 -7.74 -8.18 -7.40
CA THR A 29 -9.01 -8.86 -7.14
C THR A 29 -10.12 -7.83 -7.21
N VAL A 30 -11.14 -8.14 -8.01
CA VAL A 30 -12.27 -7.25 -8.26
C VAL A 30 -13.53 -7.80 -7.61
N PHE A 31 -14.25 -6.94 -6.89
CA PHE A 31 -15.50 -7.25 -6.22
C PHE A 31 -16.64 -6.40 -6.78
N ASN A 32 -17.88 -6.87 -6.59
CA ASN A 32 -19.11 -6.12 -6.90
C ASN A 32 -19.17 -5.52 -8.32
N LYS A 33 -18.75 -6.26 -9.36
CA LYS A 33 -18.76 -5.81 -10.76
C LYS A 33 -17.95 -4.52 -10.98
N ASP A 34 -16.69 -4.54 -10.55
CA ASP A 34 -15.72 -3.45 -10.72
C ASP A 34 -15.91 -2.24 -9.78
N GLU A 35 -16.79 -2.35 -8.79
CA GLU A 35 -17.01 -1.26 -7.83
C GLU A 35 -15.87 -1.14 -6.81
N ILE A 36 -15.34 -2.27 -6.33
CA ILE A 36 -14.24 -2.32 -5.37
C ILE A 36 -13.13 -3.17 -5.93
N ILE A 37 -11.92 -2.60 -5.97
CA ILE A 37 -10.74 -3.32 -6.43
C ILE A 37 -9.71 -3.36 -5.33
N LEU A 38 -9.28 -4.56 -4.98
CA LEU A 38 -8.10 -4.81 -4.17
C LEU A 38 -6.90 -4.99 -5.09
N LYS A 39 -5.85 -4.20 -4.86
CA LYS A 39 -4.53 -4.42 -5.44
C LYS A 39 -3.55 -4.77 -4.34
N LEU A 40 -2.73 -5.78 -4.58
CA LEU A 40 -1.68 -6.25 -3.67
C LEU A 40 -0.39 -6.47 -4.44
N ILE A 41 0.71 -5.98 -3.86
CA ILE A 41 2.05 -6.07 -4.41
C ILE A 41 2.95 -6.66 -3.33
N ARG A 42 3.64 -7.77 -3.63
CA ARG A 42 4.63 -8.38 -2.73
C ARG A 42 5.99 -8.48 -3.42
N ILE A 43 7.01 -7.91 -2.78
CA ILE A 43 8.40 -7.93 -3.27
C ILE A 43 9.31 -8.46 -2.17
N TRP A 44 10.20 -9.40 -2.50
CA TRP A 44 11.19 -9.89 -1.53
C TRP A 44 12.27 -8.84 -1.28
N LYS A 45 12.77 -8.72 -0.06
CA LYS A 45 13.86 -7.80 0.31
C LYS A 45 15.16 -8.07 -0.45
N SER A 46 15.32 -9.25 -1.03
CA SER A 46 16.44 -9.56 -1.94
C SER A 46 16.32 -8.91 -3.32
N GLU A 47 15.12 -8.47 -3.70
CA GLU A 47 14.83 -7.87 -5.02
C GLU A 47 14.92 -6.35 -5.00
N ILE A 48 14.73 -5.70 -3.85
CA ILE A 48 14.63 -4.24 -3.73
C ILE A 48 15.50 -3.74 -2.56
N PRO A 49 16.22 -2.61 -2.70
CA PRO A 49 17.24 -2.23 -1.73
C PRO A 49 16.70 -1.88 -0.34
N ASP A 50 15.53 -1.26 -0.26
CA ASP A 50 14.92 -0.81 0.99
C ASP A 50 13.44 -0.46 0.82
N ILE A 51 12.80 -0.21 1.97
CA ILE A 51 11.37 0.12 2.05
C ILE A 51 11.01 1.43 1.35
N ILE A 52 11.91 2.43 1.28
CA ILE A 52 11.57 3.70 0.65
C ILE A 52 11.50 3.53 -0.86
N SER A 53 12.45 2.81 -1.46
CA SER A 53 12.35 2.44 -2.87
C SER A 53 11.13 1.57 -3.14
N PHE A 54 10.73 0.72 -2.20
CA PHE A 54 9.47 -0.03 -2.29
C PHE A 54 8.25 0.88 -2.33
N ILE A 55 8.13 1.81 -1.37
CA ILE A 55 7.02 2.78 -1.28
C ILE A 55 6.86 3.52 -2.61
N ILE A 56 7.94 4.13 -3.11
CA ILE A 56 7.92 4.91 -4.36
C ILE A 56 7.44 4.03 -5.52
N SER A 57 8.05 2.86 -5.68
CA SER A 57 7.76 1.96 -6.81
C SER A 57 6.33 1.39 -6.74
N ALA A 58 5.87 1.04 -5.53
CA ALA A 58 4.56 0.46 -5.30
C ALA A 58 3.44 1.47 -5.50
N MET A 59 3.59 2.69 -4.97
CA MET A 59 2.61 3.76 -5.19
C MET A 59 2.60 4.21 -6.65
N ALA A 60 3.77 4.32 -7.28
CA ALA A 60 3.91 4.63 -8.70
C ALA A 60 3.14 3.66 -9.61
N VAL A 61 3.35 2.36 -9.44
CA VAL A 61 2.66 1.34 -10.26
C VAL A 61 1.17 1.24 -9.93
N SER A 62 0.76 1.80 -8.79
CA SER A 62 -0.63 1.87 -8.35
C SER A 62 -1.38 3.09 -8.89
N GLY A 63 -0.68 4.01 -9.55
CA GLY A 63 -1.27 5.16 -10.24
C GLY A 63 -0.93 6.52 -9.62
N SER A 64 -0.22 6.57 -8.49
CA SER A 64 0.22 7.82 -7.87
C SER A 64 1.35 8.47 -8.67
N ASP A 65 1.27 9.79 -8.84
CA ASP A 65 2.37 10.57 -9.39
C ASP A 65 3.35 11.04 -8.29
N ASP A 66 4.40 11.77 -8.67
CA ASP A 66 5.41 12.25 -7.70
C ASP A 66 4.81 13.20 -6.67
N PHE A 67 3.81 13.99 -7.08
CA PHE A 67 3.14 14.93 -6.19
C PHE A 67 2.31 14.16 -5.15
N ASP A 68 1.55 13.15 -5.57
CA ASP A 68 0.79 12.29 -4.68
C ASP A 68 1.71 11.57 -3.68
N ILE A 69 2.79 10.95 -4.16
CA ILE A 69 3.72 10.21 -3.32
C ILE A 69 4.39 11.14 -2.30
N GLN A 70 4.84 12.33 -2.72
CA GLN A 70 5.49 13.29 -1.83
C GLN A 70 4.53 13.84 -0.75
N ASN A 71 3.26 14.04 -1.10
CA ASN A 71 2.26 14.59 -0.20
C ASN A 71 1.53 13.53 0.63
N SER A 72 1.71 12.25 0.32
CA SER A 72 1.15 11.16 1.12
C SER A 72 1.56 11.21 2.59
N GLU A 73 0.63 10.77 3.44
CA GLU A 73 0.90 10.45 4.83
C GLU A 73 1.19 8.97 4.97
N ILE A 74 2.33 8.64 5.57
CA ILE A 74 2.77 7.27 5.83
C ILE A 74 2.95 7.15 7.34
N ILE A 75 1.95 6.59 7.99
CA ILE A 75 1.80 6.61 9.44
C ILE A 75 2.10 5.22 9.99
N LEU A 76 3.09 5.12 10.88
CA LEU A 76 3.38 3.88 11.58
C LEU A 76 2.19 3.50 12.46
N THR A 77 1.66 2.29 12.28
CA THR A 77 0.55 1.73 13.04
C THR A 77 0.89 0.33 13.54
N ASP A 78 -0.06 -0.33 14.19
CA ASP A 78 0.07 -1.69 14.70
C ASP A 78 -0.84 -2.68 13.96
N GLN A 79 -0.44 -3.95 13.99
CA GLN A 79 -1.17 -5.03 13.31
C GLN A 79 -2.63 -5.15 13.80
N PRO A 80 -2.94 -5.15 15.12
CA PRO A 80 -4.33 -5.14 15.59
C PRO A 80 -5.18 -4.02 14.99
N SER A 81 -4.67 -2.78 14.97
CA SER A 81 -5.36 -1.63 14.40
C SER A 81 -5.65 -1.80 12.90
N MET A 82 -4.66 -2.29 12.14
CA MET A 82 -4.84 -2.62 10.72
C MET A 82 -5.90 -3.71 10.51
N MET A 83 -5.83 -4.81 11.27
CA MET A 83 -6.79 -5.91 11.13
C MET A 83 -8.22 -5.50 11.50
N GLN A 84 -8.38 -4.63 12.50
CA GLN A 84 -9.69 -4.08 12.84
C GLN A 84 -10.27 -3.25 11.68
N LYS A 85 -9.48 -2.36 11.08
CA LYS A 85 -9.90 -1.56 9.93
C LYS A 85 -10.25 -2.43 8.72
N ILE A 86 -9.49 -3.50 8.46
CA ILE A 86 -9.82 -4.48 7.41
C ILE A 86 -11.16 -5.16 7.71
N ALA A 87 -11.38 -5.63 8.93
CA ALA A 87 -12.63 -6.28 9.32
C ALA A 87 -13.84 -5.33 9.21
N ASP A 88 -13.68 -4.06 9.61
CA ASP A 88 -14.72 -3.04 9.49
C ASP A 88 -15.06 -2.77 8.02
N PHE A 89 -14.05 -2.73 7.15
CA PHE A 89 -14.21 -2.61 5.70
C PHE A 89 -14.97 -3.81 5.11
N GLU A 90 -14.49 -5.04 5.38
CA GLU A 90 -15.11 -6.28 4.92
C GLU A 90 -16.58 -6.40 5.33
N ASN A 91 -16.89 -6.06 6.59
CA ASN A 91 -18.26 -6.06 7.10
C ASN A 91 -19.16 -5.05 6.39
N ARG A 92 -18.66 -3.82 6.16
CA ARG A 92 -19.39 -2.75 5.50
C ARG A 92 -19.72 -3.12 4.05
N TRP A 93 -18.76 -3.69 3.34
CA TRP A 93 -18.87 -4.00 1.92
C TRP A 93 -19.34 -5.43 1.63
N LYS A 94 -19.54 -6.25 2.67
CA LYS A 94 -20.00 -7.64 2.59
C LYS A 94 -19.14 -8.50 1.68
N LEU A 95 -17.82 -8.33 1.81
CA LEU A 95 -16.81 -9.06 1.04
C LEU A 95 -15.73 -9.62 1.98
N SER A 96 -14.86 -10.48 1.45
CA SER A 96 -13.65 -10.93 2.15
C SER A 96 -12.45 -10.67 1.25
N LEU A 97 -11.49 -9.89 1.77
CA LEU A 97 -10.24 -9.53 1.12
C LEU A 97 -9.17 -10.62 1.29
N GLU A 98 -9.30 -11.47 2.33
CA GLU A 98 -8.37 -12.56 2.67
C GLU A 98 -6.91 -12.07 2.82
N ILE A 99 -6.70 -10.82 3.27
CA ILE A 99 -5.37 -10.19 3.37
C ILE A 99 -4.42 -10.99 4.26
N GLU A 100 -4.94 -11.60 5.33
CA GLU A 100 -4.21 -12.47 6.24
C GLU A 100 -3.42 -13.60 5.56
N THR A 101 -3.86 -14.07 4.40
CA THR A 101 -3.16 -15.10 3.63
C THR A 101 -1.82 -14.63 3.06
N TYR A 102 -1.62 -13.30 2.98
CA TYR A 102 -0.39 -12.66 2.52
C TYR A 102 0.49 -12.16 3.67
N LEU A 103 -0.06 -12.12 4.89
CA LEU A 103 0.60 -11.53 6.06
C LEU A 103 1.41 -12.60 6.82
N ASP A 104 2.68 -12.72 6.46
CA ASP A 104 3.67 -13.43 7.25
C ASP A 104 4.26 -12.52 8.35
N LYS A 105 5.14 -13.07 9.22
CA LYS A 105 5.85 -12.41 10.34
C LYS A 105 6.08 -10.89 10.15
N ILE A 106 5.09 -10.09 10.57
CA ILE A 106 5.08 -8.63 10.41
C ILE A 106 6.10 -8.01 11.35
N GLN A 107 6.93 -7.11 10.82
CA GLN A 107 7.87 -6.29 11.57
C GLN A 107 7.32 -4.88 11.78
N TYR A 108 6.80 -4.27 10.72
CA TYR A 108 6.20 -2.93 10.75
C TYR A 108 4.99 -2.85 9.83
N VAL A 109 4.01 -2.03 10.22
CA VAL A 109 2.83 -1.69 9.42
C VAL A 109 2.74 -0.18 9.32
N TYR A 110 2.51 0.30 8.11
CA TYR A 110 2.29 1.70 7.82
C TYR A 110 0.94 1.83 7.14
N GLU A 111 0.06 2.65 7.70
CA GLU A 111 -1.12 3.10 6.99
C GLU A 111 -0.72 4.24 6.05
N THR A 112 -1.21 4.18 4.82
CA THR A 112 -0.89 5.19 3.81
C THR A 112 -2.13 5.93 3.36
N ASP A 113 -2.10 7.25 3.44
CA ASP A 113 -3.11 8.13 2.87
C ASP A 113 -2.47 8.94 1.75
N ALA A 114 -2.84 8.63 0.51
CA ALA A 114 -2.27 9.28 -0.67
C ALA A 114 -2.85 10.69 -0.90
N ASP A 115 -4.02 11.01 -0.35
CA ASP A 115 -4.64 12.33 -0.45
C ASP A 115 -5.33 12.69 0.87
N PRO A 116 -4.55 13.07 1.91
CA PRO A 116 -5.08 13.42 3.23
C PRO A 116 -6.00 14.65 3.20
N GLY A 117 -6.00 15.41 2.09
CA GLY A 117 -6.89 16.54 1.87
C GLY A 117 -8.28 16.14 1.36
N ARG A 118 -8.44 14.92 0.83
CA ARG A 118 -9.74 14.38 0.44
C ARG A 118 -10.44 13.77 1.63
N GLN A 119 -11.76 13.93 1.64
CA GLN A 119 -12.59 13.18 2.55
C GLN A 119 -12.51 11.71 2.11
N SER A 120 -11.78 10.89 2.88
CA SER A 120 -11.79 9.45 2.73
C SER A 120 -13.24 9.00 2.91
N TYR A 121 -13.88 8.64 1.81
CA TYR A 121 -15.07 7.81 1.88
C TYR A 121 -14.57 6.48 2.43
N ASP A 122 -15.28 5.87 3.39
CA ASP A 122 -14.93 4.61 4.08
C ASP A 122 -14.81 3.37 3.13
N SER A 123 -14.54 3.61 1.85
CA SER A 123 -14.31 2.73 0.72
C SER A 123 -12.83 2.49 0.41
N GLU A 124 -11.90 3.16 1.10
CA GLU A 124 -10.47 3.07 0.82
C GLU A 124 -9.67 2.73 2.07
N ILE A 125 -8.88 1.66 1.98
CA ILE A 125 -7.85 1.32 2.94
C ILE A 125 -6.55 1.06 2.18
N SER A 126 -5.41 1.43 2.76
CA SER A 126 -4.12 1.32 2.07
C SER A 126 -3.00 1.16 3.08
N TYR A 127 -2.19 0.12 2.90
CA TYR A 127 -1.17 -0.28 3.87
C TYR A 127 0.10 -0.77 3.22
N ILE A 128 1.23 -0.36 3.80
CA ILE A 128 2.56 -0.86 3.52
C ILE A 128 3.04 -1.67 4.71
N ILE A 129 3.55 -2.87 4.45
CA ILE A 129 3.91 -3.83 5.48
C ILE A 129 5.33 -4.30 5.21
N GLU A 130 6.15 -4.20 6.24
CA GLU A 130 7.49 -4.79 6.26
C GLU A 130 7.41 -6.10 7.06
N THR A 131 7.71 -7.20 6.38
CA THR A 131 7.90 -8.52 7.02
C THR A 131 9.40 -8.82 7.16
N SER A 132 9.77 -9.96 7.72
CA SER A 132 11.17 -10.37 7.83
C SER A 132 11.91 -10.44 6.48
N ASP A 133 11.23 -10.80 5.40
CA ASP A 133 11.85 -11.13 4.11
C ASP A 133 11.20 -10.45 2.90
N SER A 134 10.07 -9.76 3.08
CA SER A 134 9.36 -9.08 2.00
C SER A 134 8.72 -7.76 2.43
N PHE A 135 8.49 -6.91 1.44
CA PHE A 135 7.63 -5.74 1.55
C PHE A 135 6.32 -6.04 0.83
N ILE A 136 5.21 -5.63 1.44
CA ILE A 136 3.87 -5.81 0.90
C ILE A 136 3.21 -4.43 0.86
N TYR A 137 2.56 -4.11 -0.24
CA TYR A 137 1.69 -2.97 -0.37
C TYR A 137 0.34 -3.47 -0.83
N PHE A 138 -0.73 -3.11 -0.14
CA PHE A 138 -2.06 -3.34 -0.66
C PHE A 138 -2.94 -2.12 -0.44
N PHE A 139 -3.91 -1.96 -1.32
CA PHE A 139 -4.90 -0.92 -1.20
C PHE A 139 -6.22 -1.33 -1.84
N THR A 140 -7.30 -0.75 -1.37
CA THR A 140 -8.59 -0.78 -2.02
C THR A 140 -8.87 0.58 -2.64
N HIS A 141 -9.47 0.58 -3.82
CA HIS A 141 -10.05 1.78 -4.41
C HIS A 141 -11.47 1.50 -4.88
N HIS A 142 -12.27 2.56 -4.91
CA HIS A 142 -13.65 2.51 -5.33
C HIS A 142 -13.83 3.31 -6.62
N PHE A 143 -14.42 2.71 -7.65
CA PHE A 143 -14.86 3.47 -8.81
C PHE A 143 -16.26 4.02 -8.54
N TYR A 144 -16.36 5.32 -8.24
CA TYR A 144 -17.63 6.02 -8.42
C TYR A 144 -17.80 6.30 -9.92
N TYR A 145 -18.77 5.64 -10.55
CA TYR A 145 -19.33 6.08 -11.84
C TYR A 145 -20.25 7.28 -11.66
#